data_AF-A0A370BBL7-F1
#
_entry.id   AF-A0A370BBL7-F1
#
_cell.length_a   1.000
_cell.length_b   1.000
_cell.length_c   1.000
_cell.angle_alpha   90.00
_cell.angle_beta   90.00
_cell.angle_gamma   90.00
#
_symmetry.space_group_name_H-M   'P 1'
#
loop_
_entity.id
_entity.type
_entity.pdbx_description
1 polymer ?
#
loop_
_entity_poly.entity_id
_entity_poly.type
_entity_poly.pdbx_seq_one_letter_code
_entity_poly.pdbx_strand_id
1 'polypeptide(L)' 'MPKATAAPFAFRHPKGVAEPSGACALAAVLAGLVPHESGMIGVVISGGGVDLPTFHRLISQAAHRKEPARV' A
#
# COMPACT_ATOMS: atom_id res chain seq x y z
N MET A 1 -10.51 -10.18 0.46
CA MET A 1 -9.72 -9.40 -0.52
C MET A 1 -8.24 -9.61 -0.22
N PRO A 2 -7.37 -9.84 -1.22
CA PRO A 2 -5.92 -9.91 -0.97
C PRO A 2 -5.45 -8.59 -0.34
N LYS A 3 -4.66 -8.64 0.74
CA LYS A 3 -4.07 -7.45 1.38
C LYS A 3 -3.12 -6.77 0.38
N ALA A 4 -3.63 -5.79 -0.36
CA ALA A 4 -2.81 -4.95 -1.22
C ALA A 4 -1.85 -4.13 -0.34
N THR A 5 -0.56 -4.21 -0.63
CA THR A 5 0.46 -3.36 -0.02
C THR A 5 0.33 -1.93 -0.55
N ALA A 6 0.40 -0.93 0.33
CA ALA A 6 0.01 0.44 0.02
C ALA A 6 0.87 1.12 -1.06
N ALA A 7 2.19 0.94 -1.05
CA ALA A 7 3.07 1.56 -2.06
C ALA A 7 2.79 1.06 -3.49
N PRO A 8 2.65 -0.26 -3.76
CA PRO A 8 2.17 -0.76 -5.05
C PRO A 8 0.81 -0.21 -5.47
N PHE A 9 -0.13 -0.08 -4.53
CA PHE A 9 -1.45 0.50 -4.82
C PHE A 9 -1.32 1.97 -5.24
N ALA A 10 -0.58 2.78 -4.48
CA ALA A 10 -0.34 4.19 -4.79
C ALA A 10 0.35 4.37 -6.15
N PHE A 11 1.30 3.52 -6.49
CA PHE A 11 1.97 3.57 -7.79
C PHE A 11 1.05 3.13 -8.94
N ARG A 12 0.27 2.05 -8.75
CA ARG A 12 -0.57 1.50 -9.83
C ARG A 12 -1.79 2.35 -10.13
N HIS A 13 -2.42 2.92 -9.11
CA HIS A 13 -3.71 3.60 -9.24
C HIS A 13 -3.53 5.13 -9.39
N PRO A 14 -3.21 5.91 -8.33
CA PRO A 14 -3.02 7.36 -8.46
C PRO A 14 -1.67 7.78 -9.05
N LYS A 15 -0.78 6.83 -9.41
CA LYS A 15 0.55 7.08 -10.00
C LYS A 15 1.50 7.85 -9.07
N GLY A 16 1.23 7.83 -7.77
CA GLY A 16 2.06 8.46 -6.76
C GLY A 16 3.20 7.55 -6.32
N VAL A 17 4.37 8.14 -6.06
CA VAL A 17 5.47 7.49 -5.35
C VAL A 17 5.31 7.77 -3.86
N ALA A 18 5.29 6.72 -3.06
CA ALA A 18 5.17 6.82 -1.61
C ALA A 18 6.24 5.95 -0.95
N GLU A 19 6.93 6.51 0.05
CA GLU A 19 7.79 5.75 0.94
C GLU A 19 6.92 4.95 1.94
N PRO A 20 7.49 3.95 2.65
CA PRO A 20 6.71 3.13 3.59
C PRO A 20 5.97 3.93 4.67
N SER A 21 6.64 4.92 5.29
CA SER A 21 6.04 5.83 6.27
C SER A 21 4.94 6.68 5.66
N GLY A 22 5.19 7.26 4.48
CA GLY A 22 4.23 8.12 3.77
C GLY A 22 2.96 7.41 3.29
N ALA A 23 3.00 6.08 3.19
CA ALA A 23 1.86 5.26 2.78
C ALA A 23 1.12 4.57 3.95
N CYS A 24 1.48 4.84 5.20
CA CYS A 24 0.94 4.10 6.36
C CYS A 24 -0.58 4.29 6.53
N ALA A 25 -1.11 5.49 6.28
CA ALA A 25 -2.55 5.77 6.33
C ALA A 25 -3.31 4.98 5.25
N LEU A 26 -2.76 4.94 4.03
CA LEU A 26 -3.31 4.13 2.94
C LEU A 26 -3.28 2.64 3.30
N ALA A 27 -2.21 2.16 3.94
CA ALA A 27 -2.11 0.77 4.39
C ALA A 27 -3.21 0.42 5.42
N ALA A 28 -3.50 1.31 6.36
CA ALA A 28 -4.55 1.10 7.35
C ALA A 28 -5.95 1.03 6.71
N VAL A 29 -6.23 1.90 5.73
CA VAL A 29 -7.49 1.89 4.97
C VAL A 29 -7.62 0.60 4.16
N LEU A 30 -6.59 0.21 3.40
CA LEU A 30 -6.59 -1.03 2.61
C LEU A 30 -6.67 -2.30 3.47
N ALA A 31 -6.20 -2.24 4.72
CA ALA A 31 -6.30 -3.32 5.68
C ALA A 31 -7.65 -3.39 6.42
N GLY A 32 -8.57 -2.45 6.17
CA GLY A 32 -9.87 -2.38 6.85
C GLY A 32 -9.75 -2.00 8.33
N LEU A 33 -8.68 -1.30 8.73
CA LEU A 33 -8.44 -0.90 10.12
C LEU A 33 -9.05 0.47 10.46
N VAL A 34 -9.50 1.21 9.45
CA VAL A 34 -10.15 2.52 9.64
C VAL A 34 -11.66 2.29 9.65
N PRO A 35 -12.34 2.49 10.79
CA PRO A 35 -13.79 2.32 10.86
C PRO A 35 -14.48 3.39 9.99
N HIS A 36 -15.41 2.97 9.14
CA HIS A 36 -16.30 3.85 8.41
C HIS A 36 -17.67 3.18 8.26
N GLU A 37 -18.74 3.97 8.39
CA GLU A 37 -20.13 3.48 8.24
C GLU A 37 -20.58 3.60 6.78
N SER A 38 -20.29 4.74 6.15
CA SER A 38 -20.59 5.04 4.75
C SER A 38 -19.83 6.30 4.31
N GLY A 39 -19.78 6.56 3.01
CA GLY A 39 -19.17 7.78 2.46
C GLY A 39 -17.74 7.59 1.95
N MET A 40 -17.02 8.71 1.81
CA MET A 40 -15.67 8.75 1.23
C MET A 40 -14.61 8.79 2.32
N ILE A 41 -13.53 8.04 2.15
CA ILE A 41 -12.32 8.16 2.96
C ILE A 41 -11.29 9.00 2.19
N GLY A 42 -10.90 10.13 2.77
CA GLY A 42 -9.73 10.88 2.35
C GLY A 42 -8.46 10.30 2.97
N VAL A 43 -7.40 10.15 2.18
CA VAL A 43 -6.09 9.66 2.65
C VAL A 43 -5.00 10.64 2.26
N VAL A 44 -4.17 11.01 3.22
CA VAL A 44 -2.98 11.85 2.99
C VAL A 44 -1.78 10.93 2.75
N ILE A 45 -1.09 11.13 1.62
CA ILE A 45 0.23 10.57 1.36
C ILE A 45 1.25 11.62 1.77
N SER A 46 1.94 11.41 2.90
CA SER A 46 2.77 12.47 3.50
C SER A 46 4.17 12.59 2.90
N GLY A 47 4.66 11.56 2.20
CA GLY A 47 6.04 11.53 1.72
C GLY A 47 6.32 10.44 0.69
N GLY A 48 7.31 10.69 -0.15
CA GLY A 48 7.78 9.82 -1.23
C GLY A 48 9.30 9.79 -1.35
N GLY A 49 10.02 10.13 -0.27
CA GLY A 49 11.49 10.21 -0.24
C GLY A 49 12.10 8.82 -0.17
N VAL A 50 12.17 8.13 -1.30
CA VAL A 50 12.68 6.75 -1.39
C VAL A 50 13.70 6.63 -2.52
N ASP A 51 14.80 5.91 -2.28
CA ASP A 51 15.78 5.60 -3.32
C ASP A 51 15.25 4.55 -4.31
N LEU A 52 15.81 4.55 -5.53
CA LEU A 52 15.36 3.68 -6.63
C LEU A 52 15.43 2.18 -6.29
N PRO A 53 16.54 1.63 -5.73
CA PRO A 53 16.58 0.24 -5.29
C PRO A 53 15.48 -0.14 -4.30
N THR A 54 15.25 0.69 -3.27
CA THR A 54 14.21 0.47 -2.27
C THR A 54 12.83 0.53 -2.89
N PHE A 55 12.56 1.53 -3.75
CA PHE A 55 11.29 1.66 -4.45
C PHE A 55 10.99 0.43 -5.30
N HIS A 56 11.95 -0.01 -6.12
CA HIS A 56 11.83 -1.21 -6.96
C HIS A 56 11.48 -2.44 -6.10
N ARG A 57 12.15 -2.64 -4.97
CA ARG A 57 11.84 -3.73 -4.04
C ARG A 57 10.40 -3.64 -3.53
N LEU A 58 9.96 -2.47 -3.08
CA LEU A 58 8.62 -2.28 -2.52
C LEU A 58 7.52 -2.55 -3.55
N ILE A 59 7.71 -2.15 -4.81
CA ILE A 59 6.72 -2.35 -5.87
C ILE A 59 6.71 -3.78 -6.44
N SER A 60 7.86 -4.45 -6.44
CA SER A 60 8.00 -5.83 -6.93
C SER A 60 7.55 -6.89 -5.92
N GLN A 61 7.55 -6.58 -4.62
CA GLN A 61 7.13 -7.52 -3.57
C GLN A 61 5.64 -7.88 -3.60
N ALA A 62 4.78 -7.06 -4.23
CA ALA A 62 3.36 -7.37 -4.40
C ALA A 62 3.12 -8.67 -5.20
N ALA A 63 4.11 -9.14 -5.98
CA ALA A 63 4.04 -10.38 -6.75
C ALA A 63 4.48 -11.64 -5.96
N HIS A 64 5.10 -11.49 -4.79
CA HIS A 64 5.62 -12.61 -3.99
C HIS A 64 4.92 -12.72 -2.64
N ARG A 65 3.69 -13.24 -2.63
CA ARG A 65 3.14 -13.86 -1.42
C ARG A 65 3.08 -15.37 -1.66
N LYS A 66 3.86 -16.14 -0.90
CA LYS A 66 3.66 -17.59 -0.77
C LYS A 66 2.20 -17.81 -0.41
N GLU A 67 1.51 -18.60 -1.23
CA GLU A 67 0.20 -19.16 -0.90
C GLU A 67 0.31 -19.81 0.50
N PRO A 68 -0.61 -19.57 1.45
CA PRO A 68 -0.61 -20.35 2.68
C PRO A 68 -0.69 -21.83 2.29
N ALA A 69 0.23 -22.64 2.80
CA ALA A 69 0.23 -24.07 2.57
C ALA A 69 -1.17 -24.60 2.87
N ARG A 70 -1.84 -25.09 1.82
CA ARG A 70 -3.17 -25.68 1.91
C ARG A 70 -2.99 -26.99 2.67
N VAL A 71 -3.46 -27.02 3.92
CA VAL A 71 -3.59 -28.23 4.75
C VAL A 71 -4.89 -28.92 4.37
#